data_AF-A0A3A6T9G6-F1
#
_entry.id   AF-A0A3A6T9G6-F1
#
_cell.length_a   1.000
_cell.length_b   1.000
_cell.length_c   1.000
_cell.angle_alpha   90.00
_cell.angle_beta   90.00
_cell.angle_gamma   90.00
#
_symmetry.space_group_name_H-M   'P 1'
#
loop_
_entity.id
_entity.type
_entity.pdbx_description
1 polymer ?
#
loop_
_entity_poly.entity_id
_entity_poly.type
_entity_poly.pdbx_seq_one_letter_code
_entity_poly.pdbx_strand_id
1 'polypeptide(L)'
;MQFKQFLKLKSSLVIISLLFCAQSSATEIKQKPWHFDSNIYRELIQNSDDEMLLNKNIQWDECSRMAPATYRMALGVQLNKESPDLIRETILDLYPVDNESFSDVVNQKIMVLAFEMADVARYEQGSDESTITQVAWDWCIAQDPQNFSDL
;
A
#
# COMPACT_ATOMS: atom_id res chain seq x y z
N MET A 1 43.06 33.40 72.89
CA MET A 1 42.37 34.72 72.83
C MET A 1 41.27 34.61 71.78
N GLN A 2 40.04 35.08 72.03
CA GLN A 2 38.89 34.86 71.12
C GLN A 2 38.80 35.91 70.01
N PHE A 3 38.29 35.50 68.84
CA PHE A 3 37.33 36.20 67.95
C PHE A 3 36.84 35.14 66.93
N LYS A 4 35.56 34.69 66.87
CA LYS A 4 34.36 35.35 66.29
C LYS A 4 34.72 36.08 64.98
N GLN A 5 34.07 35.98 63.81
CA GLN A 5 32.85 35.33 63.29
C GLN A 5 33.12 35.07 61.77
N PHE A 6 32.26 34.55 60.88
CA PHE A 6 30.81 34.34 60.83
C PHE A 6 30.49 33.21 59.81
N LEU A 7 29.23 32.79 59.68
CA LEU A 7 28.72 32.01 58.53
C LEU A 7 28.56 32.91 57.30
N LYS A 8 28.79 32.36 56.09
CA LYS A 8 27.95 32.64 54.91
C LYS A 8 27.72 31.38 54.07
N LEU A 9 26.53 30.79 54.22
CA LEU A 9 25.99 29.87 53.22
C LEU A 9 25.78 30.64 51.90
N LYS A 10 26.19 30.03 50.78
CA LYS A 10 25.39 30.00 49.55
C LYS A 10 25.53 28.63 48.90
N SER A 11 24.68 27.70 49.33
CA SER A 11 24.48 26.45 48.60
C SER A 11 23.70 26.77 47.32
N SER A 12 24.19 26.29 46.18
CA SER A 12 23.48 26.36 44.90
C SER A 12 23.55 24.99 44.24
N LEU A 13 22.69 24.11 44.75
CA LEU A 13 22.38 22.82 44.13
C LEU A 13 21.67 23.08 42.81
N VAL A 14 22.44 23.10 41.72
CA VAL A 14 21.89 23.08 40.36
C VAL A 14 21.39 21.67 40.09
N ILE A 15 20.10 21.45 40.34
CA ILE A 15 19.43 20.21 39.92
C ILE A 15 19.29 20.27 38.39
N ILE A 16 20.22 19.62 37.70
CA ILE A 16 20.12 19.38 36.26
C ILE A 16 18.98 18.37 36.07
N SER A 17 17.78 18.88 35.78
CA SER A 17 16.68 18.03 35.31
C SER A 17 17.08 17.38 33.99
N LEU A 18 17.53 16.13 34.08
CA LEU A 18 17.55 15.21 32.95
C LEU A 18 16.09 14.92 32.57
N LEU A 19 15.52 15.83 31.78
CA LEU A 19 14.32 15.59 31.00
C LEU A 19 14.65 14.47 30.02
N PHE A 20 14.42 13.24 30.47
CA PHE A 20 14.29 12.07 29.61
C PHE A 20 13.06 12.31 28.74
N CYS A 21 13.27 13.00 27.62
CA CYS A 21 12.38 12.93 26.48
C CYS A 21 12.45 11.48 25.97
N ALA A 22 11.66 10.61 26.59
CA ALA A 22 11.29 9.33 26.01
C ALA A 22 10.53 9.66 24.73
N GLN A 23 11.27 9.77 23.63
CA GLN A 23 10.70 9.77 22.30
C GLN A 23 10.02 8.41 22.15
N SER A 24 8.71 8.38 22.39
CA SER A 24 7.86 7.38 21.76
C SER A 24 7.99 7.61 20.27
N SER A 25 9.00 6.98 19.66
CA SER A 25 8.96 6.62 18.26
C SER A 25 7.81 5.64 18.13
N ALA A 26 6.60 6.18 17.97
CA ALA A 26 5.54 5.46 17.28
C ALA A 26 6.17 5.03 15.96
N THR A 27 6.41 3.73 15.81
CA THR A 27 6.88 3.17 14.55
C THR A 27 5.77 3.44 13.55
N GLU A 28 5.94 4.50 12.78
CA GLU A 28 5.06 4.85 11.68
C GLU A 28 5.16 3.71 10.67
N ILE A 29 4.20 2.78 10.77
CA ILE A 29 4.05 1.70 9.81
C ILE A 29 3.73 2.40 8.50
N LYS A 30 4.73 2.52 7.62
CA LYS A 30 4.56 3.04 6.28
C LYS A 30 3.53 2.16 5.58
N GLN A 31 2.29 2.63 5.52
CA GLN A 31 1.24 1.96 4.77
C GLN A 31 1.73 1.80 3.34
N LYS A 32 1.58 0.57 2.83
CA LYS A 32 1.86 0.30 1.42
C LYS A 32 0.81 1.04 0.58
N PRO A 33 1.12 1.43 -0.67
CA PRO A 33 0.17 2.17 -1.51
C PRO A 33 -1.21 1.48 -1.66
N TRP A 34 -1.22 0.14 -1.77
CA TRP A 34 -2.43 -0.69 -1.85
C TRP A 34 -3.16 -0.93 -0.50
N HIS A 35 -2.66 -0.37 0.61
CA HIS A 35 -3.32 -0.37 1.93
C HIS A 35 -3.96 0.98 2.26
N PHE A 36 -3.98 1.90 1.31
CA PHE A 36 -4.62 3.20 1.43
C PHE A 36 -6.13 3.05 1.69
N ASP A 37 -6.66 3.94 2.52
CA ASP A 37 -8.09 4.04 2.76
C ASP A 37 -8.69 5.16 1.90
N SER A 38 -9.53 4.80 0.93
CA SER A 38 -10.27 5.75 0.06
C SER A 38 -11.22 6.67 0.83
N ASN A 39 -11.46 6.43 2.13
CA ASN A 39 -12.09 7.42 3.01
C ASN A 39 -11.37 8.79 2.97
N ILE A 40 -10.06 8.86 2.67
CA ILE A 40 -9.31 10.12 2.55
C ILE A 40 -9.87 11.04 1.46
N TYR A 41 -10.29 10.51 0.31
CA TYR A 41 -10.93 11.29 -0.74
C TYR A 41 -12.44 11.39 -0.57
N ARG A 42 -13.06 10.46 0.16
CA ARG A 42 -14.51 10.38 0.35
C ARG A 42 -15.12 11.67 0.94
N GLU A 43 -14.46 12.31 1.90
CA GLU A 43 -14.93 13.59 2.48
C GLU A 43 -14.83 14.76 1.49
N LEU A 44 -13.82 14.75 0.60
CA LEU A 44 -13.63 15.75 -0.45
C LEU A 44 -14.66 15.56 -1.57
N ILE A 45 -14.84 14.32 -2.04
CA ILE A 45 -15.78 13.94 -3.11
C ILE A 45 -17.23 14.21 -2.70
N GLN A 46 -17.61 13.96 -1.43
CA GLN A 46 -18.96 14.24 -0.93
C GLN A 46 -19.39 15.71 -1.05
N ASN A 47 -18.46 16.62 -1.34
CA ASN A 47 -18.72 18.05 -1.47
C ASN A 47 -18.15 18.67 -2.77
N SER A 48 -17.71 17.87 -3.75
CA SER A 48 -17.10 18.37 -4.99
C SER A 48 -17.67 17.72 -6.25
N ASP A 49 -18.05 18.55 -7.23
CA ASP A 49 -18.38 18.12 -8.60
C ASP A 49 -17.11 17.84 -9.46
N ASP A 50 -15.98 17.52 -8.83
CA ASP A 50 -14.70 17.29 -9.51
C ASP A 50 -14.57 15.84 -10.00
N GLU A 51 -15.00 15.60 -11.24
CA GLU A 51 -14.88 14.31 -11.93
C GLU A 51 -13.44 13.76 -11.92
N MET A 52 -12.42 14.62 -11.98
CA MET A 52 -11.02 14.18 -11.91
C MET A 52 -10.67 13.62 -10.53
N LEU A 53 -11.26 14.16 -9.46
CA LEU A 53 -11.06 13.66 -8.10
C LEU A 53 -11.79 12.33 -7.88
N LEU A 54 -13.01 12.20 -8.39
CA LEU A 54 -13.78 10.95 -8.37
C LEU A 54 -13.02 9.84 -9.10
N ASN A 55 -12.60 10.09 -10.35
CA ASN A 55 -11.86 9.14 -11.18
C ASN A 55 -10.54 8.69 -10.52
N LYS A 56 -9.82 9.59 -9.85
CA LYS A 56 -8.61 9.24 -9.09
C LYS A 56 -8.90 8.35 -7.89
N ASN A 57 -10.05 8.52 -7.23
CA ASN A 57 -10.46 7.62 -6.17
C ASN A 57 -10.78 6.22 -6.72
N ILE A 58 -11.55 6.12 -7.81
CA ILE A 58 -11.87 4.85 -8.46
C ILE A 58 -10.59 4.15 -8.93
N GLN A 59 -9.68 4.89 -9.57
CA GLN A 59 -8.33 4.39 -9.90
C GLN A 59 -7.63 3.81 -8.67
N TRP A 60 -7.63 4.53 -7.55
CA TRP A 60 -6.92 4.07 -6.37
C TRP A 60 -7.53 2.82 -5.74
N ASP A 61 -8.85 2.75 -5.64
CA ASP A 61 -9.58 1.56 -5.16
C ASP A 61 -9.27 0.35 -6.06
N GLU A 62 -9.32 0.52 -7.39
CA GLU A 62 -9.03 -0.53 -8.37
C GLU A 62 -7.57 -0.98 -8.38
N CYS A 63 -6.61 -0.08 -8.28
CA CYS A 63 -5.20 -0.45 -8.17
C CYS A 63 -4.91 -1.18 -6.84
N SER A 64 -5.62 -0.83 -5.76
CA SER A 64 -5.52 -1.51 -4.45
C SER A 64 -6.12 -2.92 -4.50
N ARG A 65 -7.12 -3.16 -5.35
CA ARG A 65 -7.67 -4.49 -5.66
C ARG A 65 -6.73 -5.31 -6.55
N MET A 66 -6.24 -4.70 -7.65
CA MET A 66 -5.42 -5.34 -8.69
C MET A 66 -4.06 -5.82 -8.18
N ALA A 67 -3.36 -5.01 -7.38
CA ALA A 67 -1.98 -5.28 -6.99
C ALA A 67 -1.82 -6.60 -6.19
N PRO A 68 -2.50 -6.80 -5.04
CA PRO A 68 -2.39 -8.05 -4.28
C PRO A 68 -3.13 -9.22 -4.96
N ALA A 69 -4.09 -8.95 -5.86
CA ALA A 69 -4.70 -9.98 -6.69
C ALA A 69 -3.68 -10.61 -7.66
N THR A 70 -2.92 -9.79 -8.37
CA THR A 70 -1.89 -10.23 -9.31
C THR A 70 -0.87 -11.14 -8.63
N TYR A 71 -0.44 -10.80 -7.41
CA TYR A 71 0.43 -11.66 -6.60
C TYR A 71 -0.20 -13.04 -6.31
N ARG A 72 -1.46 -13.08 -5.86
CA ARG A 72 -2.16 -14.34 -5.58
C ARG A 72 -2.31 -15.21 -6.83
N MET A 73 -2.60 -14.60 -7.98
CA MET A 73 -2.70 -15.32 -9.26
C MET A 73 -1.33 -15.85 -9.70
N ALA A 74 -0.26 -15.05 -9.58
CA ALA A 74 1.10 -15.48 -9.89
C ALA A 74 1.55 -16.67 -9.01
N LEU A 75 1.21 -16.64 -7.72
CA LEU A 75 1.45 -17.74 -6.80
C LEU A 75 0.63 -18.99 -7.19
N GLY A 76 -0.62 -18.81 -7.65
CA GLY A 76 -1.43 -19.89 -8.22
C GLY A 76 -0.77 -20.57 -9.42
N VAL A 77 -0.23 -19.80 -10.36
CA VAL A 77 0.55 -20.31 -11.51
C VAL A 77 1.82 -21.02 -11.04
N GLN A 78 2.55 -20.42 -10.10
CA GLN A 78 3.82 -20.94 -9.55
C GLN A 78 3.66 -22.29 -8.85
N LEU A 79 2.53 -22.51 -8.17
CA LEU A 79 2.23 -23.76 -7.46
C LEU A 79 1.67 -24.86 -8.37
N ASN A 80 1.21 -24.53 -9.58
CA ASN A 80 0.51 -25.44 -10.50
C ASN A 80 1.16 -25.48 -11.90
N LYS A 81 2.51 -25.49 -11.94
CA LYS A 81 3.30 -25.46 -13.19
C LYS A 81 3.00 -26.56 -14.19
N GLU A 82 2.50 -27.70 -13.72
CA GLU A 82 2.11 -28.85 -14.57
C GLU A 82 0.77 -28.62 -15.30
N SER A 83 -0.04 -27.66 -14.87
CA SER A 83 -1.40 -27.38 -15.40
C SER A 83 -1.65 -25.89 -15.61
N PRO A 84 -0.82 -25.17 -16.41
CA PRO A 84 -0.95 -23.72 -16.60
C PRO A 84 -2.28 -23.31 -17.22
N ASP A 85 -2.87 -24.14 -18.08
CA ASP A 85 -4.14 -23.84 -18.75
C ASP A 85 -5.34 -23.86 -17.78
N LEU A 86 -5.35 -24.79 -16.82
CA LEU A 86 -6.37 -24.82 -15.75
C LEU A 86 -6.31 -23.55 -14.89
N ILE A 87 -5.11 -23.05 -14.61
CA ILE A 87 -4.94 -21.78 -13.89
C ILE A 87 -5.33 -20.59 -14.75
N ARG A 88 -5.09 -20.64 -16.07
CA ARG A 88 -5.55 -19.60 -17.01
C ARG A 88 -7.08 -19.51 -17.01
N GLU A 89 -7.77 -20.64 -17.12
CA GLU A 89 -9.23 -20.72 -17.02
C GLU A 89 -9.72 -20.17 -15.67
N THR A 90 -9.11 -20.61 -14.56
CA THR A 90 -9.45 -20.13 -13.21
C THR A 90 -9.26 -18.62 -13.04
N ILE A 91 -8.21 -18.03 -13.66
CA ILE A 91 -7.99 -16.58 -13.63
C ILE A 91 -9.04 -15.86 -14.47
N LEU A 92 -9.43 -16.38 -15.63
CA LEU A 92 -10.47 -15.79 -16.48
C LEU A 92 -11.86 -15.86 -15.83
N ASP A 93 -12.16 -16.91 -15.06
CA ASP A 93 -13.41 -17.01 -14.27
C ASP A 93 -13.47 -15.95 -13.14
N LEU A 94 -12.31 -15.54 -12.60
CA LEU A 94 -12.19 -14.53 -11.53
C LEU A 94 -12.07 -13.09 -12.06
N TYR A 95 -11.49 -12.95 -13.26
CA TYR A 95 -11.17 -11.68 -13.92
C TYR A 95 -11.57 -11.79 -15.41
N PRO A 96 -12.89 -11.76 -15.71
CA PRO A 96 -13.39 -11.94 -17.07
C PRO A 96 -13.00 -10.77 -17.99
N VAL A 97 -13.05 -11.05 -19.29
CA VAL A 97 -12.73 -10.13 -20.39
C VAL A 97 -13.84 -10.33 -21.43
N ASP A 98 -14.94 -9.58 -21.30
CA ASP A 98 -16.20 -9.89 -22.00
C ASP A 98 -16.95 -8.70 -22.64
N ASN A 99 -16.43 -7.46 -22.52
CA ASN A 99 -17.19 -6.25 -22.84
C ASN A 99 -16.37 -5.08 -23.46
N GLU A 100 -15.06 -5.25 -23.69
CA GLU A 100 -14.13 -4.24 -24.25
C GLU A 100 -13.95 -2.97 -23.39
N SER A 101 -14.37 -2.97 -22.12
CA SER A 101 -14.16 -1.85 -21.19
C SER A 101 -12.71 -1.73 -20.70
N PHE A 102 -12.44 -0.69 -19.90
CA PHE A 102 -11.17 -0.60 -19.19
C PHE A 102 -11.01 -1.66 -18.07
N SER A 103 -12.12 -2.21 -17.56
CA SER A 103 -12.09 -3.34 -16.59
C SER A 103 -11.44 -4.57 -17.24
N ASP A 104 -11.79 -4.84 -18.50
CA ASP A 104 -11.21 -5.92 -19.30
C ASP A 104 -9.70 -5.71 -19.48
N VAL A 105 -9.23 -4.47 -19.66
CA VAL A 105 -7.80 -4.12 -19.76
C VAL A 105 -7.07 -4.42 -18.44
N VAL A 106 -7.67 -4.06 -17.30
CA VAL A 106 -7.13 -4.37 -15.96
C VAL A 106 -7.11 -5.88 -15.70
N ASN A 107 -8.20 -6.59 -16.00
CA ASN A 107 -8.34 -8.03 -15.81
C ASN A 107 -7.35 -8.82 -16.68
N GLN A 108 -7.25 -8.47 -17.98
CA GLN A 108 -6.25 -9.02 -18.88
C GLN A 108 -4.83 -8.76 -18.37
N LYS A 109 -4.57 -7.60 -17.74
CA LYS A 109 -3.24 -7.28 -17.19
C LYS A 109 -2.90 -8.06 -15.93
N ILE A 110 -3.87 -8.34 -15.06
CA ILE A 110 -3.72 -9.28 -13.93
C ILE A 110 -3.26 -10.64 -14.46
N MET A 111 -3.94 -11.19 -15.47
CA MET A 111 -3.55 -12.48 -16.06
C MET A 111 -2.13 -12.43 -16.66
N VAL A 112 -1.81 -11.41 -17.46
CA VAL A 112 -0.49 -11.28 -18.10
C VAL A 112 0.63 -11.25 -17.05
N LEU A 113 0.53 -10.35 -16.06
CA LEU A 113 1.54 -10.23 -15.00
C LEU A 113 1.61 -11.49 -14.12
N ALA A 114 0.49 -12.17 -13.87
CA ALA A 114 0.46 -13.41 -13.11
C ALA A 114 1.31 -14.51 -13.75
N PHE A 115 1.19 -14.70 -15.07
CA PHE A 115 2.01 -15.67 -15.80
C PHE A 115 3.46 -15.20 -15.99
N GLU A 116 3.68 -13.93 -16.34
CA GLU A 116 5.03 -13.37 -16.55
C GLU A 116 5.89 -13.40 -15.28
N MET A 117 5.28 -13.23 -14.11
CA MET A 117 5.99 -13.13 -12.82
C MET A 117 5.87 -14.37 -11.93
N ALA A 118 5.26 -15.46 -12.41
CA ALA A 118 5.05 -16.68 -11.62
C ALA A 118 6.35 -17.23 -11.00
N ASP A 119 7.47 -17.24 -11.74
CA ASP A 119 8.75 -17.76 -11.26
C ASP A 119 9.39 -16.97 -10.10
N VAL A 120 8.94 -15.74 -9.85
CA VAL A 120 9.37 -14.94 -8.69
C VAL A 120 8.35 -14.90 -7.55
N ALA A 121 7.17 -15.51 -7.71
CA ALA A 121 6.20 -15.68 -6.63
C ALA A 121 6.71 -16.70 -5.60
N ARG A 122 6.51 -16.42 -4.31
CA ARG A 122 6.98 -17.26 -3.20
C ARG A 122 5.95 -17.32 -2.09
N TYR A 123 5.40 -18.50 -1.81
CA TYR A 123 4.38 -18.70 -0.77
C TYR A 123 4.72 -18.08 0.59
N GLU A 124 5.99 -18.11 0.99
CA GLU A 124 6.50 -17.55 2.25
C GLU A 124 6.52 -16.00 2.28
N GLN A 125 6.44 -15.35 1.12
CA GLN A 125 6.37 -13.90 0.98
C GLN A 125 4.91 -13.45 1.06
N GLY A 126 4.60 -12.49 1.93
CA GLY A 126 3.30 -11.82 1.90
C GLY A 126 3.12 -10.99 0.63
N SER A 127 1.87 -10.74 0.21
CA SER A 127 1.59 -9.83 -0.92
C SER A 127 2.28 -8.48 -0.74
N ASP A 128 2.36 -7.99 0.50
CA ASP A 128 2.86 -6.66 0.84
C ASP A 128 4.37 -6.48 0.66
N GLU A 129 5.10 -7.58 0.51
CA GLU A 129 6.54 -7.59 0.30
C GLU A 129 6.91 -8.03 -1.13
N SER A 130 5.92 -8.47 -1.92
CA SER A 130 6.16 -8.99 -3.25
C SER A 130 6.40 -7.89 -4.28
N THR A 131 7.46 -8.06 -5.08
CA THR A 131 7.73 -7.27 -6.28
C THR A 131 6.57 -7.35 -7.29
N ILE A 132 5.80 -8.44 -7.29
CA ILE A 132 4.64 -8.61 -8.20
C ILE A 132 3.55 -7.59 -7.86
N THR A 133 3.25 -7.43 -6.57
CA THR A 133 2.30 -6.42 -6.07
C THR A 133 2.74 -5.01 -6.45
N GLN A 134 4.03 -4.70 -6.30
CA GLN A 134 4.57 -3.38 -6.68
C GLN A 134 4.49 -3.14 -8.20
N VAL A 135 4.83 -4.12 -9.04
CA VAL A 135 4.77 -3.98 -10.51
C VAL A 135 3.33 -3.81 -11.00
N ALA A 136 2.38 -4.57 -10.44
CA ALA A 136 0.96 -4.42 -10.75
C ALA A 136 0.41 -3.06 -10.28
N TRP A 137 0.81 -2.61 -9.09
CA TRP A 137 0.51 -1.27 -8.58
C TRP A 137 1.03 -0.17 -9.51
N ASP A 138 2.33 -0.19 -9.82
CA ASP A 138 3.01 0.83 -10.62
C ASP A 138 2.44 0.93 -12.03
N TRP A 139 2.06 -0.20 -12.64
CA TRP A 139 1.38 -0.18 -13.93
C TRP A 139 -0.01 0.46 -13.84
N CYS A 140 -0.80 0.14 -12.81
CA CYS A 140 -2.17 0.60 -12.67
C CYS A 140 -2.26 2.09 -12.33
N ILE A 141 -1.42 2.57 -11.41
CA ILE A 141 -1.41 3.98 -10.99
C ILE A 141 -0.80 4.91 -12.06
N ALA A 142 -0.09 4.35 -13.05
CA ALA A 142 0.41 5.06 -14.22
C ALA A 142 -0.61 5.18 -15.36
N GLN A 143 -1.80 4.58 -15.22
CA GLN A 143 -2.89 4.75 -16.19
C GLN A 143 -3.54 6.12 -16.05
N ASP A 144 -4.16 6.60 -17.13
CA ASP A 144 -4.92 7.85 -17.11
C ASP A 144 -6.16 7.70 -16.21
N PRO A 145 -6.39 8.56 -15.19
CA PRO A 145 -7.60 8.52 -14.38
C PRO A 145 -8.89 8.55 -15.20
N GLN A 146 -8.91 9.19 -16.36
CA GLN A 146 -10.09 9.22 -17.24
C GLN A 146 -10.53 7.81 -17.69
N ASN A 147 -9.63 6.83 -17.76
CA ASN A 147 -9.99 5.45 -18.09
C ASN A 147 -10.83 4.75 -17.01
N PHE A 148 -10.92 5.32 -15.80
CA PHE A 148 -11.67 4.78 -14.66
C PHE A 148 -13.02 5.49 -14.43
N SER A 149 -13.49 6.34 -15.36
CA SER A 149 -14.77 7.04 -15.20
C SER A 149 -16.00 6.12 -15.19
N ASP A 150 -15.87 4.97 -15.84
CA ASP A 150 -16.98 4.07 -16.19
C ASP A 150 -16.91 2.74 -15.39
N LEU A 151 -16.18 2.73 -14.26
CA LEU A 151 -15.94 1.55 -13.40
C LEU A 151 -16.70 1.62 -12.06
#